data_AF-A0A1B6K2Z6-F1
#
_entry.id   AF-A0A1B6K2Z6-F1
#
_cell.length_a   1.000
_cell.length_b   1.000
_cell.length_c   1.000
_cell.angle_alpha   90.00
_cell.angle_beta   90.00
_cell.angle_gamma   90.00
#
_symmetry.space_group_name_H-M   'P 1'
#
loop_
_entity.id
_entity.type
_entity.pdbx_description
1 polymer ?
#
loop_
_entity_poly.entity_id
_entity_poly.type
_entity_poly.pdbx_seq_one_letter_code
_entity_poly.pdbx_strand_id
1 'polypeptide(L)'
;NLPTRHILVRVEEPKAIKEQLIRLRNLDIVNFFILGNLTTIKSVLDMANVNRYFNKKFAWHAITQEKGQLKCSCSSATILFVKPELDQSGFEQINTLRTAYSLTAQPEIVAAFYFDVIVRSILAIKSMTASNEDFKNMSYISCEEYNEEFPPRRINFDFRKHFMEIQEPTSVGPLNLESNGNSFMEFTMKLEKVLILNSQVTSS
;
A
#
# COMPACT_ATOMS: atom_id res chain seq x y z
N ASN A 1 -11.37 29.61 -9.75
CA ASN A 1 -11.48 28.18 -9.42
C ASN A 1 -11.89 27.42 -10.66
N LEU A 2 -10.95 26.81 -11.39
CA LEU A 2 -11.30 25.86 -12.46
C LEU A 2 -11.55 24.50 -11.79
N PRO A 3 -12.72 23.86 -11.96
CA PRO A 3 -12.95 22.52 -11.45
C PRO A 3 -12.00 21.55 -12.15
N THR A 4 -11.02 21.03 -11.41
CA THR A 4 -10.13 19.96 -11.87
C THR A 4 -10.96 18.69 -12.03
N ARG A 5 -11.21 18.28 -13.27
CA ARG A 5 -11.83 16.99 -13.58
C ARG A 5 -10.86 15.89 -13.16
N HIS A 6 -11.19 15.18 -12.10
CA HIS A 6 -10.49 13.98 -11.66
C HIS A 6 -11.32 12.76 -12.04
N ILE A 7 -10.68 11.76 -12.61
CA ILE A 7 -11.32 10.51 -13.02
C ILE A 7 -10.51 9.36 -12.41
N LEU A 8 -11.16 8.56 -11.58
CA LEU A 8 -10.59 7.32 -11.05
C LEU A 8 -11.14 6.16 -11.88
N VAL A 9 -10.26 5.48 -12.59
CA VAL A 9 -10.59 4.32 -13.42
C VAL A 9 -9.64 3.18 -13.13
N ARG A 10 -10.16 1.96 -13.13
CA ARG A 10 -9.34 0.75 -13.07
C ARG A 10 -8.53 0.64 -14.36
N VAL A 11 -7.25 0.30 -14.25
CA VAL A 11 -6.40 0.02 -15.41
C VAL A 11 -6.97 -1.18 -16.16
N GLU A 12 -7.18 -1.03 -17.46
CA GLU A 12 -7.70 -2.11 -18.31
C GLU A 12 -6.64 -3.18 -18.60
N GLU A 13 -7.08 -4.28 -19.18
CA GLU A 13 -6.19 -5.36 -19.62
C GLU A 13 -5.13 -4.83 -20.61
N PRO A 14 -3.92 -5.41 -20.66
CA PRO A 14 -2.77 -4.86 -21.40
C PRO A 14 -3.05 -4.45 -22.85
N LYS A 15 -3.95 -5.16 -23.54
CA LYS A 15 -4.34 -4.88 -24.93
C LYS A 15 -5.20 -3.63 -25.12
N ALA A 16 -5.93 -3.21 -24.08
CA ALA A 16 -6.89 -2.11 -24.13
C ALA A 16 -6.42 -0.83 -23.42
N ILE A 17 -5.30 -0.90 -22.69
CA ILE A 17 -4.68 0.27 -22.02
C ILE A 17 -4.42 1.41 -23.02
N LYS A 18 -4.01 1.09 -24.25
CA LYS A 18 -3.74 2.09 -25.28
C LYS A 18 -4.99 2.93 -25.59
N GLU A 19 -6.12 2.28 -25.82
CA GLU A 19 -7.41 2.92 -26.09
C GLU A 19 -7.97 3.61 -24.85
N GLN A 20 -7.72 3.06 -23.65
CA GLN A 20 -8.04 3.71 -22.39
C GLN A 20 -7.34 5.06 -22.26
N LEU A 21 -6.03 5.13 -22.52
CA LEU A 21 -5.27 6.38 -22.48
C LEU A 21 -5.77 7.40 -23.50
N ILE A 22 -6.15 6.96 -24.71
CA ILE A 22 -6.73 7.83 -25.73
C ILE A 22 -8.07 8.40 -25.25
N ARG A 23 -8.94 7.58 -24.67
CA ARG A 23 -10.23 8.03 -24.09
C ARG A 23 -10.01 9.07 -22.99
N LEU A 24 -9.10 8.82 -22.06
CA LEU A 24 -8.77 9.77 -20.99
C LEU A 24 -8.23 11.09 -21.55
N ARG A 25 -7.34 11.03 -22.54
CA ARG A 25 -6.82 12.21 -23.22
C ARG A 25 -7.92 13.00 -23.94
N ASN A 26 -8.91 12.34 -24.54
CA ASN A 26 -10.04 13.00 -25.21
C ASN A 26 -10.98 13.72 -24.23
N LEU A 27 -10.83 13.46 -22.92
CA LEU A 27 -11.48 14.20 -21.84
C LEU A 27 -10.60 15.34 -21.30
N ASP A 28 -9.56 15.71 -22.04
CA ASP A 28 -8.55 16.73 -21.70
C ASP A 28 -7.72 16.42 -20.44
N ILE A 29 -7.57 15.13 -20.10
CA ILE A 29 -6.69 14.71 -19.01
C ILE A 29 -5.24 14.67 -19.50
N VAL A 30 -4.39 15.43 -18.81
CA VAL A 30 -2.94 15.51 -19.09
C VAL A 30 -2.07 15.23 -17.86
N ASN A 31 -2.66 15.13 -16.67
CA ASN A 31 -1.99 14.73 -15.43
C ASN A 31 -2.42 13.31 -15.08
N PHE A 32 -1.51 12.35 -15.19
CA PHE A 32 -1.77 10.95 -14.93
C PHE A 32 -1.17 10.51 -13.61
N PHE A 33 -1.97 9.82 -12.80
CA PHE A 33 -1.56 9.17 -11.56
C PHE A 33 -1.82 7.67 -11.71
N ILE A 34 -0.77 6.86 -11.66
CA ILE A 34 -0.84 5.41 -11.79
C ILE A 34 -0.56 4.81 -10.42
N LEU A 35 -1.56 4.16 -9.83
CA LEU A 35 -1.42 3.41 -8.58
C LEU A 35 -1.44 1.91 -8.91
N GLY A 36 -0.36 1.18 -8.60
CA GLY A 36 -0.33 -0.26 -8.83
C GLY A 36 1.02 -0.92 -8.62
N ASN A 37 1.11 -2.20 -9.00
CA ASN A 37 2.39 -2.92 -9.04
C ASN A 37 3.26 -2.44 -10.21
N LEU A 38 4.55 -2.76 -10.16
CA LEU A 38 5.54 -2.31 -11.14
C LEU A 38 5.23 -2.82 -12.56
N THR A 39 4.61 -4.00 -12.69
CA THR A 39 4.20 -4.58 -13.98
C THR A 39 3.07 -3.76 -14.64
N THR A 40 2.07 -3.35 -13.85
CA THR A 40 0.96 -2.52 -14.32
C THR A 40 1.48 -1.13 -14.69
N ILE A 41 2.30 -0.53 -13.83
CA ILE A 41 2.93 0.77 -14.11
C ILE A 41 3.73 0.71 -15.41
N LYS A 42 4.58 -0.30 -15.59
CA LYS A 42 5.33 -0.50 -16.84
C LYS A 42 4.40 -0.58 -18.05
N SER A 43 3.34 -1.38 -17.98
CA SER A 43 2.41 -1.57 -19.09
C SER A 43 1.72 -0.26 -19.50
N VAL A 44 1.32 0.55 -18.52
CA VAL A 44 0.73 1.87 -18.78
C VAL A 44 1.74 2.83 -19.40
N LEU A 45 2.96 2.88 -18.88
CA LEU A 45 4.01 3.76 -19.41
C LEU A 45 4.47 3.37 -20.81
N ASP A 46 4.56 2.07 -21.11
CA ASP A 46 4.87 1.58 -22.45
C ASP A 46 3.79 2.03 -23.45
N MET A 47 2.51 1.90 -23.09
CA MET A 47 1.41 2.36 -23.95
C MET A 47 1.36 3.88 -24.07
N ALA A 48 1.73 4.62 -23.02
CA ALA A 48 1.90 6.06 -23.06
C ALA A 48 3.02 6.48 -24.04
N ASN A 49 4.11 5.71 -24.09
CA ASN A 49 5.20 5.91 -25.05
C ASN A 49 4.68 5.75 -26.49
N VAL A 50 3.94 4.66 -26.75
CA VAL A 50 3.33 4.37 -28.06
C VAL A 50 2.40 5.52 -28.50
N ASN A 51 1.62 6.07 -27.56
CA ASN A 51 0.73 7.19 -27.80
C ASN A 51 1.43 8.57 -27.84
N ARG A 52 2.76 8.62 -27.63
CA ARG A 52 3.59 9.84 -27.60
C ARG A 52 3.21 10.83 -26.48
N TYR A 53 2.84 10.30 -25.32
CA TYR A 53 2.37 11.10 -24.17
C TYR A 53 3.48 11.51 -23.19
N PHE A 54 4.74 11.53 -23.60
CA PHE A 54 5.87 12.01 -22.77
C PHE A 54 6.41 13.39 -23.16
N ASN A 55 5.67 14.14 -23.98
CA ASN A 55 6.03 15.53 -24.28
C ASN A 55 5.64 16.48 -23.12
N LYS A 56 6.06 17.74 -23.20
CA LYS A 56 5.90 18.77 -22.15
C LYS A 56 4.45 19.06 -21.72
N LYS A 57 3.44 18.58 -22.47
CA LYS A 57 2.02 18.75 -22.10
C LYS A 57 1.56 17.80 -21.01
N PHE A 58 2.28 16.70 -20.77
CA PHE A 58 1.85 15.62 -19.89
C PHE A 58 2.70 15.54 -18.63
N ALA A 59 2.06 15.22 -17.51
CA ALA A 59 2.71 14.90 -16.25
C ALA A 59 2.34 13.48 -15.81
N TRP A 60 3.35 12.71 -15.41
CA TRP A 60 3.21 11.31 -15.03
C TRP A 60 3.69 11.09 -13.60
N HIS A 61 2.81 10.50 -12.80
CA HIS A 61 3.06 10.13 -11.41
C HIS A 61 2.81 8.64 -11.27
N ALA A 62 3.80 7.89 -10.80
CA ALA A 62 3.69 6.46 -10.56
C ALA A 62 3.82 6.22 -9.05
N ILE A 63 2.88 5.50 -8.47
CA ILE A 63 2.80 5.23 -7.03
C ILE A 63 2.68 3.72 -6.87
N THR A 64 3.57 3.15 -6.06
CA THR A 64 3.57 1.72 -5.79
C THR A 64 3.84 1.44 -4.32
N GLN A 65 3.39 0.28 -3.85
CA GLN A 65 3.79 -0.29 -2.56
C GLN A 65 4.90 -1.33 -2.73
N GLU A 66 5.30 -1.64 -3.96
CA GLU A 66 6.38 -2.60 -4.22
C GLU A 66 7.75 -1.93 -4.10
N LYS A 67 8.74 -2.72 -3.65
CA LYS A 67 10.14 -2.32 -3.78
C LYS A 67 10.60 -2.43 -5.23
N GLY A 68 11.55 -1.60 -5.61
CA GLY A 68 12.27 -1.75 -6.87
C GLY A 68 12.44 -0.43 -7.62
N GLN A 69 12.67 -0.58 -8.92
CA GLN A 69 12.86 0.52 -9.84
C GLN A 69 11.79 0.47 -10.92
N LEU A 70 11.39 1.66 -11.34
CA LEU A 70 10.46 1.85 -12.43
C LEU A 70 11.10 1.37 -13.74
N LYS A 71 10.37 0.58 -14.53
CA LYS A 71 10.82 0.11 -15.84
C LYS A 71 9.87 0.63 -16.91
N CYS A 72 10.42 1.13 -18.01
CA CYS A 72 9.66 1.46 -19.20
C CYS A 72 10.50 1.25 -20.45
N SER A 73 9.86 0.74 -21.51
CA SER A 73 10.41 0.70 -22.87
C SER A 73 10.19 2.06 -23.57
N CYS A 74 10.56 3.14 -22.87
CA CYS A 74 10.32 4.53 -23.25
C CYS A 74 11.54 5.12 -23.98
N SER A 75 11.32 5.99 -24.96
CA SER A 75 12.42 6.74 -25.62
C SER A 75 12.91 7.90 -24.76
N SER A 76 11.99 8.70 -24.23
CA SER A 76 12.28 9.77 -23.27
C SER A 76 11.06 9.97 -22.37
N ALA A 77 11.22 9.88 -21.06
CA ALA A 77 10.15 10.12 -20.11
C ALA A 77 10.69 10.78 -18.83
N THR A 78 9.89 11.69 -18.25
CA THR A 78 10.10 12.22 -16.90
C THR A 78 8.90 11.82 -16.06
N ILE A 79 9.14 11.09 -14.98
CA ILE A 79 8.10 10.50 -14.15
C ILE A 79 8.42 10.80 -12.70
N LEU A 80 7.44 11.28 -11.95
CA LEU A 80 7.53 11.37 -10.51
C LEU A 80 7.16 9.99 -9.94
N PHE A 81 8.09 9.33 -9.27
CA PHE A 81 7.92 7.98 -8.77
C PHE A 81 7.88 7.97 -7.24
N VAL A 82 6.87 7.30 -6.69
CA VAL A 82 6.65 7.15 -5.25
C VAL A 82 6.69 5.67 -4.92
N LYS A 83 7.60 5.28 -4.02
CA LYS A 83 7.78 3.90 -3.57
C LYS A 83 8.14 3.84 -2.10
N PRO A 84 7.97 2.70 -1.42
CA PRO A 84 8.39 2.58 -0.02
C PRO A 84 9.91 2.69 0.11
N GLU A 85 10.36 3.35 1.17
CA GLU A 85 11.75 3.39 1.61
C GLU A 85 11.79 2.84 3.04
N LEU A 86 12.53 1.75 3.20
CA LEU A 86 12.76 1.13 4.49
C LEU A 86 14.00 1.75 5.12
N ASP A 87 13.94 2.01 6.42
CA ASP A 87 15.13 2.31 7.20
C ASP A 87 15.96 1.04 7.44
N GLN A 88 17.11 1.17 8.11
CA GLN A 88 17.99 0.04 8.36
C GLN A 88 17.30 -1.06 9.17
N SER A 89 16.52 -0.70 10.19
CA SER A 89 15.84 -1.66 11.05
C SER A 89 14.76 -2.44 10.28
N GLY A 90 13.91 -1.74 9.52
CA GLY A 90 12.88 -2.37 8.69
C GLY A 90 13.48 -3.26 7.60
N PHE A 91 14.63 -2.88 7.03
CA PHE A 91 15.35 -3.73 6.08
C PHE A 91 15.84 -5.04 6.72
N GLU A 92 16.43 -4.98 7.92
CA GLU A 92 16.89 -6.16 8.66
C GLU A 92 15.71 -7.09 9.04
N GLN A 93 14.59 -6.52 9.48
CA GLN A 93 13.39 -7.29 9.82
C GLN A 93 12.77 -7.96 8.60
N ILE A 94 12.55 -7.22 7.50
CA ILE A 94 12.02 -7.80 6.26
C ILE A 94 12.96 -8.88 5.69
N ASN A 95 14.28 -8.70 5.80
CA ASN A 95 15.22 -9.74 5.39
C ASN A 95 15.09 -10.99 6.27
N THR A 96 14.88 -10.84 7.57
CA THR A 96 14.60 -11.96 8.48
C THR A 96 13.31 -12.67 8.09
N LEU A 97 12.24 -11.93 7.77
CA LEU A 97 11.00 -12.51 7.23
C LEU A 97 11.26 -13.32 5.95
N ARG A 98 12.11 -12.80 5.05
CA ARG A 98 12.46 -13.48 3.81
C ARG A 98 13.26 -14.77 4.04
N THR A 99 14.26 -14.73 4.91
CA THR A 99 15.22 -15.83 5.08
C THR A 99 14.77 -16.88 6.09
N ALA A 100 14.28 -16.46 7.26
CA ALA A 100 13.88 -17.35 8.33
C ALA A 100 12.46 -17.88 8.15
N TYR A 101 11.56 -17.06 7.58
CA TYR A 101 10.14 -17.39 7.45
C TYR A 101 9.67 -17.58 6.00
N SER A 102 10.61 -17.56 5.04
CA SER A 102 10.34 -17.79 3.61
C SER A 102 9.27 -16.85 3.02
N LEU A 103 9.26 -15.58 3.44
CA LEU A 103 8.33 -14.60 2.92
C LEU A 103 8.57 -14.36 1.41
N THR A 104 7.59 -14.72 0.58
CA THR A 104 7.61 -14.55 -0.89
C THR A 104 6.52 -13.61 -1.40
N ALA A 105 5.54 -13.28 -0.57
CA ALA A 105 4.42 -12.41 -0.93
C ALA A 105 4.89 -10.98 -1.27
N GLN A 106 4.24 -10.38 -2.27
CA GLN A 106 4.42 -8.99 -2.66
C GLN A 106 3.07 -8.25 -2.57
N PRO A 107 3.06 -6.96 -2.19
CA PRO A 107 4.20 -6.16 -1.73
C PRO A 107 4.70 -6.56 -0.33
N GLU A 108 6.03 -6.56 -0.11
CA GLU A 108 6.63 -7.01 1.17
C GLU A 108 6.08 -6.24 2.39
N ILE A 109 5.85 -4.93 2.25
CA ILE A 109 5.33 -4.10 3.36
C ILE A 109 3.92 -4.51 3.79
N VAL A 110 3.09 -4.99 2.85
CA VAL A 110 1.73 -5.45 3.15
C VAL A 110 1.78 -6.80 3.85
N ALA A 111 2.67 -7.69 3.40
CA ALA A 111 2.82 -8.98 4.04
C ALA A 111 3.42 -8.86 5.46
N ALA A 112 4.39 -7.95 5.64
CA ALA A 112 4.96 -7.61 6.93
C ALA A 112 3.90 -7.04 7.90
N PHE A 113 3.00 -6.17 7.42
CA PHE A 113 1.87 -5.68 8.20
C PHE A 113 1.02 -6.82 8.78
N TYR A 114 0.59 -7.77 7.93
CA TYR A 114 -0.21 -8.90 8.41
C TYR A 114 0.56 -9.80 9.36
N PHE A 115 1.85 -10.01 9.14
CA PHE A 115 2.71 -10.75 10.05
C PHE A 115 2.74 -10.10 11.44
N ASP A 116 3.02 -8.80 11.50
CA ASP A 116 3.09 -8.05 12.76
C ASP A 116 1.75 -8.05 13.50
N VAL A 117 0.64 -7.86 12.79
CA VAL A 117 -0.70 -7.92 13.37
C VAL A 117 -0.98 -9.30 13.98
N ILE A 118 -0.62 -10.38 13.29
CA ILE A 118 -0.84 -11.74 13.79
C ILE A 118 0.02 -12.02 15.03
N VAL A 119 1.33 -11.72 14.97
CA VAL A 119 2.25 -11.93 16.10
C VAL A 119 1.76 -11.16 17.33
N ARG A 120 1.44 -9.87 17.17
CA ARG A 120 0.92 -9.03 18.25
C ARG A 120 -0.43 -9.54 18.77
N SER A 121 -1.30 -10.05 17.92
CA SER A 121 -2.58 -10.64 18.35
C SER A 121 -2.38 -11.88 19.23
N ILE A 122 -1.45 -12.76 18.85
CA ILE A 122 -1.13 -13.96 19.64
C ILE A 122 -0.55 -13.56 21.00
N LEU A 123 0.35 -12.58 21.02
CA LEU A 123 0.94 -12.05 22.25
C LEU A 123 -0.09 -11.35 23.14
N ALA A 124 -1.05 -10.63 22.54
CA ALA A 124 -2.16 -10.02 23.27
C ALA A 124 -3.02 -11.09 23.96
N ILE A 125 -3.40 -12.17 23.26
CA ILE A 125 -4.15 -13.29 23.84
C ILE A 125 -3.37 -13.94 25.00
N LYS A 126 -2.05 -14.11 24.84
CA LYS A 126 -1.18 -14.59 25.93
C LYS A 126 -1.22 -13.65 27.14
N SER A 127 -1.17 -12.33 26.92
CA SER A 127 -1.25 -11.31 27.98
C SER A 127 -2.60 -11.32 28.71
N MET A 128 -3.70 -11.47 27.97
CA MET A 128 -5.05 -11.63 28.53
C MET A 128 -5.16 -12.88 29.40
N THR A 129 -4.57 -13.99 28.94
CA THR A 129 -4.54 -15.25 29.68
C THR A 129 -3.79 -15.09 31.02
N ALA A 130 -2.67 -14.35 31.02
CA ALA A 130 -1.92 -14.06 32.24
C ALA A 130 -2.67 -13.12 33.20
N SER A 131 -3.57 -12.29 32.68
CA SER A 131 -4.36 -11.32 33.45
C SER A 131 -5.68 -11.90 33.99
N ASN A 132 -5.92 -13.20 33.77
CA ASN A 132 -7.16 -13.90 34.14
C ASN A 132 -8.44 -13.26 33.56
N GLU A 133 -8.37 -12.63 32.39
CA GLU A 133 -9.55 -12.11 31.70
C GLU A 133 -10.39 -13.28 31.12
N ASP A 134 -11.72 -13.20 31.24
CA ASP A 134 -12.63 -14.23 30.71
C ASP A 134 -12.98 -13.96 29.24
N PHE A 135 -12.02 -14.25 28.36
CA PHE A 135 -12.22 -14.22 26.91
C PHE A 135 -12.71 -15.55 26.33
N LYS A 136 -12.82 -16.62 27.14
CA LYS A 136 -13.27 -17.93 26.69
C LYS A 136 -14.78 -18.01 26.60
N ASN A 137 -15.50 -17.34 27.50
CA ASN A 137 -16.96 -17.25 27.48
C ASN A 137 -17.43 -15.99 26.75
N MET A 138 -17.05 -15.86 25.48
CA MET A 138 -17.41 -14.68 24.70
C MET A 138 -18.81 -14.82 24.06
N SER A 139 -19.62 -13.77 24.13
CA SER A 139 -20.88 -13.68 23.39
C SER A 139 -20.60 -13.28 21.94
N TYR A 140 -21.24 -13.96 21.00
CA TYR A 140 -21.20 -13.62 19.58
C TYR A 140 -22.49 -12.93 19.20
N ILE A 141 -22.41 -11.92 18.34
CA ILE A 141 -23.56 -11.27 17.72
C ILE A 141 -23.63 -11.71 16.27
N SER A 142 -24.83 -11.95 15.74
CA SER A 142 -24.99 -12.16 14.31
C SER A 142 -24.91 -10.83 13.54
N CYS A 143 -24.71 -10.91 12.22
CA CYS A 143 -24.76 -9.71 11.37
C CYS A 143 -26.15 -9.05 11.37
N GLU A 144 -27.22 -9.83 11.61
CA GLU A 144 -28.60 -9.35 11.65
C GLU A 144 -28.91 -8.58 12.95
N GLU A 145 -28.27 -8.96 14.06
CA GLU A 145 -28.43 -8.31 15.36
C GLU A 145 -27.49 -7.11 15.55
N TYR A 146 -26.51 -6.92 14.66
CA TYR A 146 -25.54 -5.84 14.75
C TYR A 146 -26.20 -4.48 14.53
N ASN A 147 -25.95 -3.54 15.44
CA ASN A 147 -26.44 -2.17 15.38
C ASN A 147 -25.25 -1.20 15.44
N GLU A 148 -25.10 -0.36 14.42
CA GLU A 148 -24.03 0.64 14.35
C GLU A 148 -24.16 1.76 15.41
N GLU A 149 -25.38 2.13 15.79
CA GLU A 149 -25.63 3.14 16.84
C GLU A 149 -25.30 2.57 18.24
N PHE A 150 -25.47 1.27 18.42
CA PHE A 150 -25.21 0.55 19.67
C PHE A 150 -24.31 -0.66 19.43
N PRO A 151 -23.03 -0.44 19.10
CA PRO A 151 -22.12 -1.54 18.82
C PRO A 151 -21.96 -2.42 20.07
N PRO A 152 -21.93 -3.75 19.91
CA PRO A 152 -21.83 -4.68 21.02
C PRO A 152 -20.54 -4.44 21.80
N ARG A 153 -20.66 -4.20 23.11
CA ARG A 153 -19.51 -4.00 24.00
C ARG A 153 -19.20 -5.30 24.72
N ARG A 154 -17.96 -5.76 24.58
CA ARG A 154 -17.43 -6.89 25.35
C ARG A 154 -16.87 -6.35 26.66
N ILE A 155 -17.44 -6.78 27.79
CA ILE A 155 -17.12 -6.23 29.12
C ILE A 155 -16.10 -7.05 29.91
N ASN A 156 -15.89 -8.32 29.51
CA ASN A 156 -15.09 -9.28 30.30
C ASN A 156 -13.60 -9.28 29.94
N PHE A 157 -13.23 -8.61 28.85
CA PHE A 157 -11.86 -8.57 28.36
C PHE A 157 -11.63 -7.34 27.47
N ASP A 158 -10.39 -6.84 27.44
CA ASP A 158 -9.99 -5.72 26.56
C ASP A 158 -8.81 -6.12 25.68
N PHE A 159 -9.12 -6.79 24.56
CA PHE A 159 -8.11 -7.20 23.60
C PHE A 159 -7.31 -6.02 23.05
N ARG A 160 -7.96 -4.87 22.83
CA ARG A 160 -7.30 -3.70 22.25
C ARG A 160 -6.24 -3.15 23.19
N LYS A 161 -6.55 -3.05 24.49
CA LYS A 161 -5.59 -2.67 25.51
C LYS A 161 -4.37 -3.59 25.48
N HIS A 162 -4.59 -4.90 25.56
CA HIS A 162 -3.50 -5.88 25.55
C HIS A 162 -2.68 -5.85 24.25
N PHE A 163 -3.32 -5.62 23.10
CA PHE A 163 -2.64 -5.48 21.81
C PHE A 163 -1.73 -4.24 21.77
N MET A 164 -2.19 -3.10 22.30
CA MET A 164 -1.40 -1.86 22.33
C MET A 164 -0.24 -1.90 23.32
N GLU A 165 -0.34 -2.70 24.38
CA GLU A 165 0.72 -2.85 25.39
C GLU A 165 1.89 -3.74 24.90
N ILE A 166 1.74 -4.47 23.80
CA ILE A 166 2.79 -5.33 23.24
C ILE A 166 3.99 -4.50 22.75
N GLN A 167 5.16 -4.79 23.34
CA GLN A 167 6.44 -4.14 23.04
C GLN A 167 7.26 -4.85 21.95
N GLU A 168 6.74 -5.94 21.36
CA GLU A 168 7.43 -6.66 20.27
C GLU A 168 7.70 -5.72 19.09
N PRO A 169 8.94 -5.65 18.56
CA PRO A 169 9.25 -4.76 17.45
C PRO A 169 8.39 -5.08 16.21
N THR A 170 8.00 -4.05 15.48
CA THR A 170 7.32 -4.17 14.18
C THR A 170 8.33 -4.31 13.05
N SER A 171 7.94 -4.98 11.98
CA SER A 171 8.78 -5.31 10.84
C SER A 171 9.06 -4.13 9.90
N VAL A 172 8.16 -3.14 9.83
CA VAL A 172 8.31 -1.96 8.94
C VAL A 172 8.27 -0.66 9.73
N GLY A 173 7.21 -0.46 10.50
CA GLY A 173 7.01 0.73 11.31
C GLY A 173 5.85 0.54 12.29
N PRO A 174 5.65 1.49 13.21
CA PRO A 174 4.71 1.34 14.31
C PRO A 174 3.27 1.17 13.81
N LEU A 175 2.50 0.36 14.54
CA LEU A 175 1.06 0.22 14.37
C LEU A 175 0.34 1.25 15.24
N ASN A 176 -0.37 2.18 14.61
CA ASN A 176 -1.22 3.15 15.30
C ASN A 176 -2.68 2.69 15.26
N LEU A 177 -3.26 2.50 16.44
CA LEU A 177 -4.64 2.06 16.60
C LEU A 177 -5.53 3.22 17.05
N GLU A 178 -6.30 3.76 16.11
CA GLU A 178 -7.27 4.82 16.39
C GLU A 178 -8.67 4.25 16.69
N SER A 179 -9.44 4.95 17.52
CA SER A 179 -10.81 4.54 17.91
C SER A 179 -11.88 4.88 16.88
N ASN A 180 -11.53 5.64 15.84
CA ASN A 180 -12.39 6.08 14.75
C ASN A 180 -12.32 5.16 13.51
N GLY A 181 -11.60 4.04 13.58
CA GLY A 181 -11.39 3.13 12.44
C GLY A 181 -10.24 3.51 11.51
N ASN A 182 -9.56 4.63 11.73
CA ASN A 182 -8.41 5.08 10.93
C ASN A 182 -7.09 4.54 11.49
N SER A 183 -7.05 3.26 11.84
CA SER A 183 -5.80 2.62 12.28
C SER A 183 -4.89 2.36 11.08
N PHE A 184 -3.58 2.56 11.24
CA PHE A 184 -2.61 2.38 10.16
C PHE A 184 -1.25 1.91 10.68
N MET A 185 -0.47 1.32 9.78
CA MET A 185 0.96 1.12 9.97
C MET A 185 1.70 2.30 9.37
N GLU A 186 2.61 2.90 10.13
CA GLU A 186 3.51 3.92 9.60
C GLU A 186 4.57 3.28 8.70
N PHE A 187 4.83 3.91 7.57
CA PHE A 187 5.97 3.58 6.70
C PHE A 187 6.33 4.80 5.86
N THR A 188 7.61 4.89 5.49
CA THR A 188 8.11 6.01 4.69
C THR A 188 7.98 5.71 3.20
N MET A 189 7.55 6.72 2.45
CA MET A 189 7.52 6.70 1.00
C MET A 189 8.54 7.70 0.47
N LYS A 190 9.43 7.23 -0.41
CA LYS A 190 10.36 8.09 -1.14
C LYS A 190 9.72 8.61 -2.41
N LEU A 191 9.78 9.92 -2.57
CA LEU A 191 9.45 10.64 -3.78
C LEU A 191 10.73 10.89 -4.58
N GLU A 192 10.83 10.35 -5.79
CA GLU A 192 12.00 10.54 -6.66
C GLU A 192 11.61 10.95 -8.07
N LYS A 193 12.41 11.81 -8.70
CA LYS A 193 12.25 12.15 -10.11
C LYS A 193 13.03 11.13 -10.93
N VAL A 194 12.30 10.39 -11.78
CA VAL A 194 12.88 9.38 -12.65
C VAL A 194 12.89 9.90 -14.09
N LEU A 195 14.10 10.00 -14.65
CA LEU A 195 14.35 10.26 -16.06
C LEU A 195 14.64 8.94 -16.75
N ILE A 196 13.88 8.63 -17.79
CA ILE A 196 14.12 7.47 -18.65
C ILE A 196 14.57 7.95 -20.01
N LEU A 197 15.73 7.49 -20.47
CA LEU A 197 16.27 7.79 -21.78
C LEU A 197 16.64 6.48 -22.46
N ASN A 198 16.06 6.20 -23.62
CA ASN A 198 16.28 4.96 -24.38
C ASN A 198 16.17 3.70 -23.51
N SER A 199 15.10 3.62 -22.71
CA SER A 199 14.83 2.55 -21.72
C SER A 199 15.83 2.42 -20.57
N GLN A 200 16.81 3.33 -20.45
CA GLN A 200 17.71 3.41 -19.31
C GLN A 200 17.17 4.38 -18.26
N VAL A 201 17.26 3.98 -17.00
CA VAL A 201 16.70 4.70 -15.87
C VAL A 201 17.79 5.50 -15.17
N THR A 202 17.55 6.79 -15.01
CA THR A 202 18.37 7.71 -14.21
C THR A 202 17.46 8.38 -13.19
N SER A 203 17.72 8.13 -11.91
CA SER A 203 16.96 8.70 -10.78
C SER A 203 17.78 9.81 -10.11
N SER A 204 17.14 10.93 -9.80
CA SER A 204 17.70 12.05 -9.04
C SER A 204 16.74 12.51 -7.94
#